data_AF-A0A1Y4V3F5-F1
#
_entry.id   AF-A0A1Y4V3F5-F1
#
_cell.length_a   1.000
_cell.length_b   1.000
_cell.length_c   1.000
_cell.angle_alpha   90.00
_cell.angle_beta   90.00
_cell.angle_gamma   90.00
#
_symmetry.space_group_name_H-M   'P 1'
#
loop_
_entity.id
_entity.type
_entity.pdbx_description
1 polymer ?
#
loop_
_entity_poly.entity_id
_entity_poly.type
_entity_poly.pdbx_seq_one_letter_code
_entity_poly.pdbx_strand_id
1 'polypeptide(L)'
;MKYITFPTANLNEIPQEVLDELHLVPRKSVDGTQVIMKLDHYEKLFPSIMPLPLLDEEETPQEPVYPYPVYEGEELNTLLASSEWSSSDSIL
;
A
#
# COMPACT_ATOMS: atom_id res chain seq x y z
N MET A 1 9.22 -8.73 -2.67
CA MET A 1 9.14 -7.30 -2.25
C MET A 1 7.67 -6.95 -2.18
N LYS A 2 7.18 -6.57 -0.99
CA LYS A 2 5.76 -6.34 -0.73
C LYS A 2 5.39 -4.87 -0.93
N TYR A 3 4.23 -4.64 -1.50
CA TYR A 3 3.65 -3.32 -1.76
C TYR A 3 2.24 -3.29 -1.17
N ILE A 4 1.82 -2.14 -0.70
CA ILE A 4 0.51 -1.92 -0.09
C ILE A 4 -0.21 -0.83 -0.86
N THR A 5 -1.50 -1.06 -1.14
CA THR A 5 -2.35 -0.04 -1.79
C THR A 5 -3.33 0.53 -0.81
N PHE A 6 -3.25 1.84 -0.59
CA PHE A 6 -4.10 2.54 0.36
C PHE A 6 -4.69 3.78 -0.31
N PRO A 7 -5.83 4.30 0.16
CA PRO A 7 -6.46 5.46 -0.45
C PRO A 7 -5.56 6.70 -0.32
N THR A 8 -5.56 7.55 -1.35
CA THR A 8 -4.88 8.86 -1.34
C THR A 8 -5.31 9.72 -0.16
N ALA A 9 -6.53 9.53 0.36
CA ALA A 9 -6.99 10.20 1.57
C ALA A 9 -6.03 9.99 2.75
N ASN A 10 -5.61 8.75 3.01
CA ASN A 10 -4.64 8.43 4.06
C ASN A 10 -3.25 8.99 3.75
N LEU A 11 -2.85 9.04 2.47
CA LEU A 11 -1.61 9.73 2.10
C LEU A 11 -1.70 11.24 2.39
N ASN A 12 -2.85 11.86 2.15
CA ASN A 12 -3.06 13.29 2.41
C ASN A 12 -3.09 13.63 3.90
N GLU A 13 -3.31 12.64 4.78
CA GLU A 13 -3.15 12.81 6.22
C GLU A 13 -1.66 12.90 6.63
N ILE A 14 -0.76 12.33 5.82
CA ILE A 14 0.68 12.42 6.03
C ILE A 14 1.20 13.74 5.43
N PRO A 15 1.91 14.57 6.20
CA PRO A 15 2.51 15.79 5.67
C PRO A 15 3.55 15.46 4.60
N GLN A 16 3.58 16.25 3.51
CA GLN A 16 4.56 16.06 2.44
C GLN A 16 6.01 16.13 2.94
N GLU A 17 6.28 16.89 4.01
CA GLU A 17 7.61 16.96 4.65
C GLU A 17 8.11 15.59 5.10
N VAL A 18 7.23 14.73 5.61
CA VAL A 18 7.58 13.35 6.03
C VAL A 18 7.82 12.45 4.82
N LEU A 19 7.02 12.62 3.76
CA LEU A 19 7.22 11.91 2.50
C LEU A 19 8.56 12.29 1.86
N ASP A 20 8.88 13.58 1.84
CA ASP A 20 10.15 14.12 1.31
C ASP A 20 11.35 13.68 2.16
N GLU A 21 11.25 13.75 3.49
CA GLU A 21 12.31 13.32 4.42
C GLU A 21 12.65 11.82 4.24
N LEU A 22 11.61 10.99 4.06
CA LEU A 22 11.78 9.56 3.83
C LEU A 22 12.06 9.23 2.34
N HIS A 23 12.19 10.24 1.47
CA HIS A 23 12.36 10.11 0.03
C HIS A 23 11.35 9.13 -0.61
N LEU A 24 10.10 9.21 -0.16
CA LEU A 24 9.02 8.36 -0.59
C LEU A 24 8.32 8.96 -1.80
N VAL A 25 8.26 8.18 -2.88
CA VAL A 25 7.50 8.53 -4.08
C VAL A 25 6.36 7.53 -4.23
N PRO A 26 5.23 7.71 -3.49
CA PRO A 26 4.06 6.87 -3.65
C PRO A 26 3.49 7.08 -5.05
N ARG A 27 3.23 5.97 -5.75
CA ARG A 27 2.62 6.02 -7.09
C ARG A 27 1.11 6.10 -6.89
N LYS A 28 0.44 7.08 -7.49
CA LYS A 28 -1.02 7.20 -7.46
C LYS A 28 -1.64 6.36 -8.59
N SER A 29 -2.86 5.88 -8.37
CA SER A 29 -3.67 5.22 -9.39
C SER A 29 -4.09 6.21 -10.47
N VAL A 30 -4.58 5.71 -11.61
CA VAL A 30 -5.08 6.53 -12.72
C VAL A 30 -6.22 7.44 -12.26
N ASP A 31 -7.12 6.92 -11.42
CA ASP A 31 -8.22 7.66 -10.80
C ASP A 31 -7.77 8.64 -9.70
N GLY A 32 -6.53 8.53 -9.22
CA GLY A 32 -6.00 9.35 -8.12
C GLY A 32 -6.61 9.04 -6.75
N THR A 33 -7.50 8.05 -6.67
CA THR A 33 -8.18 7.62 -5.43
C THR A 33 -7.32 6.72 -4.56
N GLN A 34 -6.42 5.94 -5.17
CA GLN A 34 -5.56 4.98 -4.50
C GLN A 34 -4.07 5.31 -4.74
N VAL A 35 -3.21 4.87 -3.83
CA VAL A 35 -1.75 4.99 -3.95
C VAL A 35 -1.10 3.67 -3.60
N ILE A 36 -0.03 3.34 -4.30
CA ILE A 36 0.78 2.15 -4.06
C ILE A 36 2.16 2.55 -3.59
N MET A 37 2.60 1.92 -2.52
CA MET A 37 3.90 2.14 -1.91
C MET A 37 4.47 0.83 -1.39
N LYS A 38 5.78 0.75 -1.19
CA LYS A 38 6.41 -0.40 -0.54
C LYS A 38 5.88 -0.54 0.88
N LEU A 39 5.62 -1.78 1.30
CA LEU A 39 5.16 -2.09 2.65
C LEU A 39 6.13 -1.55 3.71
N ASP A 40 7.44 -1.72 3.50
CA ASP A 40 8.51 -1.20 4.36
C ASP A 40 8.44 0.32 4.59
N HIS A 41 7.96 1.07 3.58
CA HIS A 41 7.78 2.52 3.70
C HIS A 41 6.46 2.86 4.39
N TYR A 42 5.40 2.07 4.15
CA TYR A 42 4.13 2.24 4.82
C TYR A 42 4.28 2.02 6.32
N GLU A 43 5.04 1.02 6.76
CA GLU A 43 5.32 0.78 8.17
C GLU A 43 6.10 1.92 8.85
N LYS A 44 6.85 2.72 8.08
CA LYS A 44 7.52 3.93 8.59
C LYS A 44 6.57 5.12 8.74
N LEU A 45 5.60 5.25 7.83
CA LEU A 45 4.60 6.32 7.86
C LEU A 45 3.47 6.03 8.85
N PHE A 46 3.02 4.79 8.85
CA PHE A 46 2.00 4.23 9.72
C PHE A 46 2.66 3.13 10.54
N PRO A 47 3.47 3.48 11.55
CA PRO A 47 3.94 2.50 12.51
C PRO A 47 2.70 1.81 13.07
N SER A 48 2.55 0.51 12.79
CA SER A 48 1.40 -0.28 13.22
C SER A 48 1.14 0.01 14.69
N ILE A 49 0.08 0.76 14.95
CA ILE A 49 -0.56 0.76 16.26
C ILE A 49 -1.05 -0.67 16.36
N MET A 50 -0.29 -1.49 17.07
CA MET A 50 -0.49 -2.92 17.24
C MET A 50 -1.99 -3.25 17.20
N PRO A 51 -2.47 -4.19 16.37
CA PRO A 51 -3.73 -4.80 16.69
C PRO A 51 -3.52 -5.40 18.07
N LEU A 52 -4.27 -4.89 19.05
CA LEU A 52 -4.46 -5.55 20.33
C LEU A 52 -4.57 -7.05 20.04
N PRO A 53 -3.80 -7.93 20.71
CA PRO A 53 -3.93 -9.35 20.50
C PRO A 53 -5.38 -9.69 20.83
N LEU A 54 -6.19 -9.96 19.81
CA LEU A 54 -7.44 -10.66 20.04
C LEU A 54 -7.00 -12.07 20.41
N LEU A 55 -7.16 -12.37 21.70
CA LEU A 55 -7.01 -13.70 22.25
C LEU A 55 -7.96 -14.64 21.50
N ASP A 56 -7.50 -15.24 20.42
CA ASP A 56 -8.13 -16.44 19.88
C ASP A 56 -7.01 -17.46 19.69
N GLU A 57 -7.00 -18.41 20.64
CA GLU A 57 -6.07 -19.52 20.83
C GLU A 57 -6.20 -20.60 19.73
N GLU A 58 -6.16 -20.24 18.44
CA GLU A 58 -6.04 -21.27 17.38
C GLU A 58 -4.89 -21.01 16.40
N GLU A 59 -4.07 -22.06 16.29
CA GLU A 59 -2.79 -22.18 15.62
C GLU A 59 -2.86 -21.98 14.10
N THR A 60 -2.83 -20.73 13.65
CA THR A 60 -2.29 -20.41 12.31
C THR A 60 -1.33 -19.23 12.43
N PRO A 61 -0.17 -19.22 11.72
CA PRO A 61 0.67 -18.04 11.65
C PRO A 61 -0.15 -16.94 10.96
N GLN A 62 -0.81 -16.11 11.76
CA GLN A 62 -1.61 -15.01 11.27
C GLN A 62 -0.64 -14.03 10.61
N GLU A 63 -0.65 -14.00 9.28
CA GLU A 63 0.04 -12.96 8.55
C GLU A 63 -0.44 -11.59 9.09
N PRO A 64 0.47 -10.61 9.26
CA PRO A 64 0.09 -9.29 9.76
C PRO A 64 -1.07 -8.75 8.93
N VAL A 65 -2.23 -8.60 9.56
CA VAL A 65 -3.43 -8.08 8.89
C VAL A 65 -3.27 -6.58 8.77
N TYR A 66 -2.88 -6.15 7.57
CA TYR A 66 -2.88 -4.74 7.24
C TYR A 66 -4.31 -4.26 6.97
N PRO A 67 -4.66 -3.02 7.34
CA PRO A 67 -5.97 -2.44 7.01
C PRO A 67 -6.21 -2.31 5.50
N TYR A 68 -5.17 -2.51 4.69
CA TYR A 68 -5.15 -2.36 3.24
C TYR A 68 -4.56 -3.59 2.55
N PRO A 69 -5.00 -3.91 1.31
CA PRO A 69 -4.48 -5.05 0.58
C PRO A 69 -2.99 -4.87 0.24
N VAL A 70 -2.26 -5.97 0.40
CA VAL A 70 -0.82 -6.07 0.14
C VAL A 70 -0.62 -6.99 -1.07
N TYR A 71 0.25 -6.57 -1.98
CA TYR A 71 0.58 -7.26 -3.21
C TYR A 71 2.07 -7.58 -3.25
N GLU A 72 2.42 -8.74 -3.80
CA GLU A 72 3.80 -9.16 -3.97
C GLU A 72 4.05 -9.77 -5.35
N GLY A 73 5.23 -9.50 -5.93
CA GLY A 73 5.71 -10.20 -7.12
C GLY A 73 4.77 -10.06 -8.33
N GLU A 74 4.18 -11.17 -8.75
CA GLU A 74 3.29 -11.25 -9.91
C GLU A 74 1.96 -10.54 -9.66
N GLU A 75 1.39 -10.64 -8.46
CA GLU A 75 0.10 -10.01 -8.14
C GLU A 75 0.19 -8.48 -8.26
N LEU A 76 1.30 -7.92 -7.79
CA LEU A 76 1.61 -6.51 -7.98
C LEU A 76 1.70 -6.16 -9.46
N ASN A 77 2.38 -6.98 -10.25
CA ASN A 77 2.55 -6.72 -11.67
C ASN A 77 1.20 -6.74 -12.41
N THR A 78 0.36 -7.73 -12.11
CA THR A 78 -1.03 -7.81 -12.60
C THR A 78 -1.84 -6.59 -12.20
N LEU A 79 -1.74 -6.14 -10.95
CA LEU A 79 -2.41 -4.93 -10.48
C LEU A 79 -1.89 -3.69 -11.22
N LEU A 80 -0.58 -3.53 -11.34
CA LEU A 80 0.03 -2.42 -12.06
C LEU A 80 -0.29 -2.42 -13.57
N ALA A 81 -0.56 -3.60 -14.14
CA ALA A 81 -1.01 -3.79 -15.51
C ALA A 81 -2.54 -3.66 -15.68
N SER A 82 -3.30 -3.60 -14.58
CA SER A 82 -4.74 -3.39 -14.64
C SER A 82 -5.07 -1.94 -15.05
N SER A 83 -6.28 -1.74 -15.57
CA SER A 83 -6.75 -0.42 -16.01
C SER A 83 -6.77 0.64 -14.91
N GLU A 84 -6.73 0.25 -13.62
CA GLU A 84 -6.68 1.18 -12.49
C GLU A 84 -5.29 1.82 -12.30
N TRP A 85 -4.22 1.19 -12.79
CA TRP A 85 -2.82 1.59 -12.52
C TRP A 85 -1.98 1.78 -13.78
N SER A 86 -2.29 1.00 -14.81
CA SER A 86 -1.87 1.24 -16.17
C SER A 86 -2.98 2.06 -16.81
N SER A 87 -2.71 3.34 -17.05
CA SER A 87 -3.34 4.03 -18.16
C SER A 87 -2.95 3.21 -19.38
N SER A 88 -3.79 2.27 -19.79
CA SER A 88 -3.72 1.68 -21.12
C SER A 88 -4.08 2.79 -22.09
N ASP A 89 -3.14 3.72 -22.27
CA ASP A 89 -3.03 4.48 -23.49
C ASP A 89 -2.66 3.43 -24.54
N SER A 90 -3.70 2.81 -25.10
CA SER A 90 -3.62 2.07 -26.34
C SER A 90 -3.11 3.04 -27.39
N ILE A 91 -1.79 3.15 -27.53
CA ILE A 91 -1.22 3.63 -28.76
C ILE A 91 -1.30 2.46 -29.74
N LEU A 92 -2.42 2.50 -30.47
CA LEU A 92 -2.69 1.90 -31.78
C LEU A 92 -1.49 1.87 -32.73
#